data_AF-X0VXK7-F1
#
_entry.id   AF-X0VXK7-F1
#
_cell.length_a   1.000
_cell.length_b   1.000
_cell.length_c   1.000
_cell.angle_alpha   90.00
_cell.angle_beta   90.00
_cell.angle_gamma   90.00
#
_symmetry.space_group_name_H-M   'P 1'
#
loop_
_entity.id
_entity.type
_entity.pdbx_description
1 polymer ?
#
loop_
_entity_poly.entity_id
_entity_poly.type
_entity_poly.pdbx_seq_one_letter_code
_entity_poly.pdbx_strand_id
1 'polypeptide(L)'
;MKANKIVRIYRNPIYLAKEYKQMIDNRQVKNQSGLARKLGISRVRIHQILNLLKLDSLIIQELEKFGDPLKSRIITERMLRLYVNKSQQEQQYLLNFLNTLV
;
A
#
# COMPACT_ATOMS: atom_id res chain seq x y z
N MET A 1 32.74 -12.02 -16.57
CA MET A 1 32.19 -11.40 -15.34
C MET A 1 30.67 -11.40 -15.48
N LYS A 2 29.91 -12.13 -14.64
CA LYS A 2 28.44 -12.15 -14.73
C LYS A 2 27.93 -10.82 -14.17
N ALA A 3 27.13 -10.09 -14.95
CA ALA A 3 26.50 -8.85 -14.50
C ALA A 3 25.68 -9.12 -13.22
N ASN A 4 25.92 -8.34 -12.17
CA ASN A 4 25.20 -8.46 -10.91
C ASN A 4 23.74 -8.03 -11.15
N LYS A 5 22.82 -9.00 -11.21
CA LYS A 5 21.42 -8.75 -11.56
C LYS A 5 20.75 -8.02 -10.40
N ILE A 6 20.52 -6.71 -10.52
CA ILE A 6 19.80 -5.92 -9.51
C ILE A 6 18.43 -6.56 -9.28
N VAL A 7 18.23 -7.17 -8.12
CA VAL A 7 16.94 -7.72 -7.72
C VAL A 7 16.03 -6.54 -7.45
N ARG A 8 14.97 -6.37 -8.27
CA ARG A 8 13.99 -5.32 -8.07
C ARG A 8 13.09 -5.70 -6.90
N ILE A 9 13.14 -4.90 -5.85
CA ILE A 9 12.36 -5.05 -4.63
C ILE A 9 11.18 -4.06 -4.70
N TYR A 10 9.96 -4.53 -4.46
CA TYR A 10 8.76 -3.68 -4.52
C TYR A 10 8.13 -3.54 -3.12
N ARG A 11 7.85 -2.31 -2.69
CA ARG A 11 7.19 -2.06 -1.41
C ARG A 11 5.72 -2.49 -1.48
N ASN A 12 5.24 -3.16 -0.45
CA ASN A 12 3.83 -3.45 -0.29
C ASN A 12 3.07 -2.16 0.04
N PRO A 13 2.06 -1.76 -0.76
CA PRO A 13 1.34 -0.51 -0.54
C PRO A 13 0.66 -0.40 0.83
N ILE A 14 0.23 -1.52 1.42
CA ILE A 14 -0.44 -1.52 2.74
C ILE A 14 0.55 -1.20 3.87
N TYR A 15 1.72 -1.82 3.85
CA TYR A 15 2.78 -1.52 4.80
C TYR A 15 3.27 -0.07 4.67
N LEU A 16 3.41 0.44 3.44
CA LEU A 16 3.74 1.85 3.22
C LEU A 16 2.66 2.79 3.79
N ALA A 17 1.38 2.43 3.65
CA ALA A 17 0.28 3.20 4.22
C ALA A 17 0.26 3.17 5.75
N LYS A 18 0.54 2.01 6.36
CA LYS A 18 0.70 1.86 7.81
C LYS A 18 1.87 2.70 8.33
N GLU A 19 3.01 2.70 7.65
CA GLU A 19 4.18 3.52 8.00
C GLU A 19 3.82 5.01 7.99
N TYR A 20 3.16 5.50 6.93
CA TYR A 20 2.72 6.89 6.85
C TYR A 20 1.76 7.27 7.98
N LYS A 21 0.81 6.37 8.30
CA LYS A 21 -0.11 6.56 9.40
C LYS A 21 0.62 6.62 10.74
N GLN A 22 1.57 5.71 10.99
CA GLN A 22 2.39 5.70 12.19
C GLN A 22 3.22 6.98 12.36
N MET A 23 3.82 7.52 11.28
CA MET A 23 4.57 8.78 11.37
C MET A 23 3.70 9.96 11.82
N ILE A 24 2.44 9.99 11.39
CA ILE A 24 1.46 11.01 11.79
C ILE A 24 1.00 10.76 13.23
N ASP A 25 0.59 9.53 13.54
CA ASP A 25 0.05 9.15 14.86
C ASP A 25 1.10 9.33 15.97
N ASN A 26 2.37 8.99 15.69
CA ASN A 26 3.51 9.17 16.61
C ASN A 26 4.05 10.61 16.63
N ARG A 27 3.36 11.57 16.00
CA ARG A 27 3.74 13.00 15.94
C ARG A 27 5.14 13.27 15.37
N GLN A 28 5.72 12.35 14.60
CA GLN A 28 6.98 12.62 13.86
C GLN A 28 6.79 13.71 12.80
N VAL A 29 5.55 13.88 12.35
CA VAL A 29 5.08 14.97 11.49
C VAL A 29 3.72 15.44 11.97
N LYS A 30 3.41 16.75 11.83
CA LYS A 30 2.16 17.33 12.34
C LYS A 30 0.91 16.79 11.64
N ASN A 31 0.98 16.54 10.33
CA ASN A 31 -0.15 16.13 9.48
C ASN A 31 0.36 15.64 8.11
N GLN A 32 -0.57 15.28 7.21
CA GLN A 32 -0.26 14.82 5.85
C GLN A 32 0.57 15.83 5.03
N SER A 33 0.37 17.14 5.22
CA SER A 33 1.17 18.16 4.53
C SER A 33 2.60 18.25 5.10
N GLY A 34 2.76 18.01 6.40
CA GLY A 34 4.08 17.82 7.01
C GLY A 34 4.79 16.58 6.44
N LEU A 35 4.08 15.46 6.34
CA LEU A 35 4.61 14.22 5.76
C LEU A 35 5.02 14.41 4.29
N ALA A 36 4.17 15.05 3.49
CA ALA A 36 4.43 15.38 2.09
C ALA A 36 5.75 16.17 1.92
N ARG A 37 5.94 17.22 2.73
CA ARG A 37 7.18 18.01 2.74
C ARG A 37 8.39 17.17 3.16
N LYS A 38 8.24 16.35 4.20
CA LYS A 38 9.32 15.46 4.68
C LYS A 38 9.76 14.45 3.63
N LEU A 39 8.83 13.91 2.85
CA LEU A 39 9.09 12.86 1.85
C LEU A 39 9.32 13.41 0.43
N GLY A 40 9.21 14.72 0.21
CA GLY A 40 9.38 15.32 -1.12
C GLY A 40 8.32 14.91 -2.15
N ILE A 41 7.12 14.53 -1.70
CA ILE A 41 6.02 14.09 -2.58
C ILE A 41 4.77 14.92 -2.35
N SER A 42 3.84 14.90 -3.30
CA SER A 42 2.61 15.68 -3.18
C SER A 42 1.73 15.17 -2.02
N ARG A 43 1.00 16.10 -1.38
CA ARG A 43 -0.02 15.75 -0.37
C ARG A 43 -1.07 14.80 -0.94
N VAL A 44 -1.40 14.93 -2.22
CA VAL A 44 -2.32 14.02 -2.92
C VAL A 44 -1.78 12.60 -2.92
N ARG A 45 -0.48 12.40 -3.14
CA ARG A 45 0.14 11.07 -3.09
C ARG A 45 0.06 10.46 -1.69
N ILE A 46 0.30 11.24 -0.64
CA ILE A 46 0.12 10.82 0.75
C ILE A 46 -1.33 10.38 1.00
N HIS A 47 -2.29 11.21 0.61
CA HIS A 47 -3.70 10.94 0.79
C HIS A 47 -4.13 9.64 0.09
N GLN A 48 -3.68 9.43 -1.15
CA GLN A 48 -3.93 8.21 -1.91
C GLN A 48 -3.41 6.95 -1.22
N ILE A 49 -2.17 7.00 -0.71
CA ILE A 49 -1.56 5.88 0.01
C ILE A 49 -2.32 5.60 1.31
N LEU A 50 -2.60 6.64 2.12
CA LEU A 50 -3.34 6.47 3.38
C LEU A 50 -4.77 5.94 3.17
N ASN A 51 -5.42 6.32 2.08
CA ASN A 51 -6.76 5.83 1.75
C ASN A 51 -6.81 4.32 1.49
N LEU A 52 -5.69 3.67 1.19
CA LEU A 52 -5.66 2.20 1.09
C LEU A 52 -6.05 1.51 2.40
N LEU A 53 -5.85 2.17 3.55
CA LEU A 53 -6.24 1.63 4.86
C LEU A 53 -7.76 1.63 5.08
N LYS A 54 -8.55 2.13 4.12
CA LYS A 54 -10.02 2.06 4.13
C LYS A 54 -10.59 0.84 3.41
N LEU A 55 -9.73 0.02 2.79
CA LEU A 55 -10.15 -1.26 2.22
C LEU A 55 -10.74 -2.15 3.32
N ASP A 56 -11.55 -3.12 2.91
CA ASP A 56 -12.08 -4.13 3.82
C ASP A 56 -10.95 -4.80 4.61
N SER A 57 -11.22 -5.04 5.90
CA SER A 57 -10.21 -5.58 6.82
C SER A 57 -9.64 -6.94 6.37
N LEU A 58 -10.45 -7.80 5.74
CA LEU A 58 -9.99 -9.09 5.21
C LEU A 58 -9.01 -8.90 4.05
N ILE A 59 -9.27 -7.92 3.19
CA ILE A 59 -8.36 -7.57 2.09
C ILE A 59 -7.03 -7.07 2.63
N ILE A 60 -7.06 -6.20 3.65
CA ILE A 60 -5.83 -5.71 4.30
C ILE A 60 -5.03 -6.89 4.88
N GLN A 61 -5.70 -7.83 5.55
CA GLN A 61 -5.06 -9.02 6.12
C GLN A 61 -4.43 -9.91 5.03
N GLU A 62 -5.12 -10.16 3.92
CA GLU A 62 -4.54 -10.94 2.81
C GLU A 62 -3.34 -10.22 2.18
N LEU A 63 -3.45 -8.91 1.96
CA LEU A 63 -2.35 -8.10 1.43
C LEU A 63 -1.11 -8.14 2.33
N GLU A 64 -1.29 -8.28 3.64
CA GLU A 64 -0.19 -8.37 4.60
C GLU A 64 0.57 -9.69 4.55
N LYS A 65 -0.10 -10.79 4.17
CA LYS A 65 0.53 -12.12 4.02
C LYS A 65 1.59 -12.17 2.93
N PHE A 66 1.49 -11.31 1.91
CA PHE A 66 2.54 -11.17 0.89
C PHE A 66 3.85 -10.59 1.45
N GLY A 67 3.82 -10.07 2.67
CA GLY A 67 4.96 -9.46 3.33
C GLY A 67 5.38 -8.14 2.68
N ASP A 68 6.53 -7.66 3.12
CA ASP A 68 7.17 -6.48 2.54
C ASP A 68 8.69 -6.54 2.77
N PRO A 69 9.51 -6.71 1.72
CA PRO A 69 9.18 -6.44 0.33
C PRO A 69 8.51 -7.56 -0.46
N LEU A 70 7.72 -7.14 -1.46
CA LEU A 70 7.14 -8.02 -2.48
C LEU A 70 8.24 -8.50 -3.44
N LYS A 71 8.26 -9.81 -3.69
CA LYS A 71 9.19 -10.47 -4.64
C LYS A 71 8.95 -10.08 -6.09
N SER A 72 7.75 -9.60 -6.41
CA SER A 72 7.33 -9.18 -7.75
C SER A 72 6.27 -8.06 -7.64
N ARG A 73 6.03 -7.32 -8.73
CA ARG A 73 5.04 -6.23 -8.77
C ARG A 73 3.62 -6.76 -9.02
N ILE A 74 3.20 -7.77 -8.25
CA ILE A 74 1.86 -8.37 -8.34
C ILE A 74 0.77 -7.45 -7.78
N ILE A 75 1.11 -6.67 -6.76
CA ILE A 75 0.19 -5.76 -6.07
C ILE A 75 0.73 -4.34 -6.22
N THR A 76 -0.13 -3.42 -6.64
CA THR A 76 0.23 -2.01 -6.78
C THR A 76 -0.80 -1.11 -6.12
N GLU A 77 -0.35 0.04 -5.65
CA GLU A 77 -1.23 1.06 -5.06
C GLU A 77 -2.34 1.48 -6.03
N ARG A 78 -2.04 1.59 -7.34
CA ARG A 78 -3.03 1.98 -8.36
C ARG A 78 -4.14 0.94 -8.49
N MET A 79 -3.80 -0.35 -8.44
CA MET A 79 -4.78 -1.45 -8.46
C MET A 79 -5.71 -1.36 -7.25
N LEU A 80 -5.12 -1.27 -6.04
CA LEU A 80 -5.88 -1.26 -4.79
C LEU A 80 -6.81 -0.04 -4.67
N ARG A 81 -6.36 1.12 -5.13
CA ARG A 81 -7.15 2.36 -5.08
C ARG A 81 -8.48 2.28 -5.84
N LEU A 82 -8.59 1.42 -6.85
CA LEU A 82 -9.85 1.21 -7.58
C LEU A 82 -10.95 0.61 -6.71
N TYR A 83 -10.58 0.00 -5.57
CA TYR A 83 -11.49 -0.71 -4.68
C TYR A 83 -11.81 0.03 -3.37
N VAL A 84 -11.04 1.07 -3.02
CA VAL A 84 -11.18 1.80 -1.74
C VAL A 84 -12.58 2.37 -1.48
N ASN A 85 -13.27 2.82 -2.53
CA ASN A 85 -14.62 3.39 -2.42
C ASN A 85 -15.70 2.47 -3.02
N LYS A 86 -15.35 1.21 -3.28
CA LYS A 86 -16.29 0.23 -3.82
C LYS A 86 -17.08 -0.44 -2.71
N SER A 87 -18.27 -0.93 -3.06
CA SER A 87 -19.10 -1.71 -2.14
C SER A 87 -18.38 -2.98 -1.68
N GLN A 88 -18.81 -3.54 -0.55
CA GLN A 88 -18.23 -4.79 -0.03
C GLN A 88 -18.30 -5.93 -1.07
N GLN A 89 -19.41 -6.04 -1.80
CA GLN A 89 -19.58 -7.02 -2.87
C GLN A 89 -18.54 -6.85 -3.99
N GLU A 90 -18.28 -5.60 -4.40
CA GLU A 90 -17.26 -5.34 -5.41
C GLU A 90 -15.82 -5.54 -4.89
N GLN A 91 -15.59 -5.27 -3.61
CA GLN A 91 -14.30 -5.55 -2.95
C GLN A 91 -14.04 -7.06 -2.84
N GLN A 92 -15.09 -7.90 -2.78
CA GLN A 92 -14.96 -9.35 -2.79
C GLN A 92 -14.22 -9.88 -4.04
N TYR A 93 -14.36 -9.22 -5.20
CA TYR A 93 -13.58 -9.60 -6.39
C TYR A 93 -12.08 -9.44 -6.19
N LEU A 94 -11.65 -8.37 -5.50
CA LEU A 94 -10.26 -8.17 -5.16
C LEU A 94 -9.78 -9.25 -4.19
N LEU A 95 -10.58 -9.57 -3.17
CA LEU A 95 -10.24 -10.62 -2.21
C LEU A 95 -10.05 -11.98 -2.91
N ASN A 96 -10.99 -12.35 -3.78
CA ASN A 96 -10.91 -13.58 -4.56
C ASN A 96 -9.66 -13.61 -5.45
N PHE A 97 -9.34 -12.50 -6.12
CA PHE A 97 -8.12 -12.37 -6.92
C PHE A 97 -6.86 -12.57 -6.06
N LEU A 98 -6.77 -11.92 -4.90
CA LEU A 98 -5.61 -12.06 -4.01
C LEU A 98 -5.43 -13.50 -3.53
N ASN A 99 -6.52 -14.21 -3.23
CA ASN A 99 -6.48 -15.63 -2.84
C ASN A 99 -5.96 -16.55 -3.95
N THR A 100 -6.03 -16.14 -5.22
CA THR A 100 -5.42 -16.92 -6.33
C THR A 100 -3.92 -16.70 -6.49
N LEU A 101 -3.34 -15.71 -5.80
CA LEU A 101 -1.92 -15.36 -5.88
C LEU A 101 -1.08 -15.94 -4.73
N VAL A 102 -1.74 -16.50 -3.70
CA VAL A 102 -1.14 -17.18 -2.55
C VAL A 102 -0.97 -18.66 -2.87
#